data_AF-A0A800H9R0-F1
#
_entry.id   AF-A0A800H9R0-F1
#
_cell.length_a   1.000
_cell.length_b   1.000
_cell.length_c   1.000
_cell.angle_alpha   90.00
_cell.angle_beta   90.00
_cell.angle_gamma   90.00
#
_symmetry.space_group_name_H-M   'P 1'
#
loop_
_entity.id
_entity.type
_entity.pdbx_description
1 polymer ?
#
loop_
_entity_poly.entity_id
_entity_poly.type
_entity_poly.pdbx_seq_one_letter_code
_entity_poly.pdbx_strand_id
1 'polypeptide(L)'
;NGHEIGRSYNLSEPGTFVPYDETTTYDHEASLYNGGLPESFMLDSLELDSLLTNGENVFAVQIHNVGINSSDMSGNFYLSFGITDDSEFYETPPWWFQEPIILDGFNLPIILIDTYGAEIPDEPRIPASMGIINNESGVNYIDDPFNDFDGPITIERRGNSSQWQGKTPYRFETVDDEGENSNVELLGMPAENDWVLYAPWQDKTMIRNVLTYQLSNEMGRYASRSRYVELYLNDEYRGIYVLMEKIKRDGNRVDISKLNPDEITGDDVTGG
;
A
#
# COMPACT_ATOMS: atom_id res chain seq x y z
N ASN A 1 4.88 6.00 -27.52
CA ASN A 1 6.07 6.89 -27.36
C ASN A 1 7.35 6.14 -26.96
N GLY A 2 7.62 4.95 -27.50
CA GLY A 2 8.85 4.19 -27.19
C GLY A 2 8.87 3.51 -25.81
N HIS A 3 7.79 3.59 -25.03
CA HIS A 3 7.63 2.90 -23.76
C HIS A 3 6.87 1.59 -23.97
N GLU A 4 7.37 0.52 -23.35
CA GLU A 4 6.70 -0.79 -23.29
C GLU A 4 5.68 -0.81 -22.15
N ILE A 5 4.44 -1.18 -22.45
CA ILE A 5 3.34 -1.25 -21.48
C ILE A 5 2.98 -2.68 -21.06
N GLY A 6 3.49 -3.67 -21.77
CA GLY A 6 3.09 -5.05 -21.60
C GLY A 6 3.85 -5.96 -22.55
N ARG A 7 4.10 -7.18 -22.10
CA ARG A 7 4.85 -8.19 -22.83
C ARG A 7 4.36 -9.58 -22.44
N SER A 8 4.16 -10.43 -23.45
CA SER A 8 3.80 -11.81 -23.21
C SER A 8 4.96 -12.59 -22.57
N TYR A 9 4.61 -13.45 -21.62
CA TYR A 9 5.53 -14.24 -20.79
C TYR A 9 6.40 -15.24 -21.58
N ASN A 10 6.11 -15.47 -22.87
CA ASN A 10 6.87 -16.34 -23.76
C ASN A 10 7.96 -15.60 -24.58
N LEU A 11 8.16 -14.30 -24.34
CA LEU A 11 9.23 -13.48 -24.90
C LEU A 11 10.37 -13.27 -23.89
N SER A 12 11.46 -12.63 -24.33
CA SER A 12 12.60 -12.27 -23.46
C SER A 12 12.21 -11.29 -22.35
N GLU A 13 13.09 -11.11 -21.35
CA GLU A 13 12.87 -10.23 -20.19
C GLU A 13 12.29 -8.85 -20.56
N PRO A 14 11.30 -8.32 -19.81
CA PRO A 14 10.73 -6.98 -20.03
C PRO A 14 11.79 -5.88 -20.13
N GLY A 15 11.56 -4.89 -20.99
CA GLY A 15 12.50 -3.79 -21.24
C GLY A 15 13.70 -4.16 -22.13
N THR A 16 13.85 -5.42 -22.55
CA THR A 16 14.85 -5.80 -23.56
C THR A 16 14.33 -5.53 -24.98
N PHE A 17 15.23 -5.11 -25.88
CA PHE A 17 14.87 -4.96 -27.29
C PHE A 17 14.58 -6.32 -27.92
N VAL A 18 13.42 -6.45 -28.56
CA VAL A 18 13.03 -7.65 -29.32
C VAL A 18 12.99 -7.31 -30.81
N PRO A 19 13.88 -7.88 -31.62
CA PRO A 19 13.88 -7.64 -33.06
C PRO A 19 12.63 -8.27 -33.69
N TYR A 20 12.18 -7.70 -34.82
CA TYR A 20 10.93 -8.13 -35.48
C TYR A 20 10.94 -9.59 -35.96
N ASP A 21 12.11 -10.20 -36.11
CA ASP A 21 12.34 -11.57 -36.57
C ASP A 21 12.62 -12.56 -35.42
N GLU A 22 12.51 -12.12 -34.16
CA GLU A 22 12.59 -13.00 -32.99
C GLU A 22 11.42 -14.00 -32.96
N THR A 23 11.68 -15.20 -32.44
CA THR A 23 10.66 -16.22 -32.20
C THR A 23 10.34 -16.33 -30.71
N THR A 24 9.11 -16.69 -30.34
CA THR A 24 8.79 -16.95 -28.92
C THR A 24 9.39 -18.26 -28.44
N THR A 25 9.50 -18.43 -27.11
CA THR A 25 10.06 -19.65 -26.50
C THR A 25 9.10 -20.84 -26.52
N TYR A 26 7.79 -20.60 -26.58
CA TYR A 26 6.74 -21.61 -26.68
C TYR A 26 5.42 -20.98 -27.17
N ASP A 27 4.47 -21.83 -27.55
CA ASP A 27 3.16 -21.44 -28.06
C ASP A 27 2.37 -20.64 -27.01
N HIS A 28 1.70 -19.59 -27.46
CA HIS A 28 0.72 -18.84 -26.66
C HIS A 28 -0.58 -18.72 -27.44
N GLU A 29 -1.59 -19.47 -26.98
CA GLU A 29 -2.88 -19.60 -27.64
C GLU A 29 -3.94 -18.68 -27.04
N ALA A 30 -4.72 -18.04 -27.91
CA ALA A 30 -5.83 -17.21 -27.47
C ALA A 30 -6.87 -18.07 -26.73
N SER A 31 -7.27 -17.68 -25.52
CA SER A 31 -8.26 -18.44 -24.75
C SER A 31 -9.70 -18.04 -25.04
N LEU A 32 -9.90 -16.86 -25.64
CA LEU A 32 -11.23 -16.24 -25.79
C LEU A 32 -12.19 -17.05 -26.67
N TYR A 33 -11.69 -17.70 -27.73
CA TYR A 33 -12.54 -18.50 -28.64
C TYR A 33 -13.11 -19.76 -27.97
N ASN A 34 -12.54 -20.17 -26.84
CA ASN A 34 -12.99 -21.32 -26.06
C ASN A 34 -13.67 -20.90 -24.74
N GLY A 35 -14.15 -19.66 -24.65
CA GLY A 35 -14.83 -19.12 -23.47
C GLY A 35 -13.92 -18.76 -22.29
N GLY A 36 -12.60 -18.75 -22.50
CA GLY A 36 -11.64 -18.19 -21.53
C GLY A 36 -11.57 -16.66 -21.57
N LEU A 37 -10.67 -16.09 -20.77
CA LEU A 37 -10.40 -14.65 -20.73
C LEU A 37 -9.18 -14.31 -21.60
N PRO A 38 -9.10 -13.10 -22.19
CA PRO A 38 -7.88 -12.62 -22.80
C PRO A 38 -6.81 -12.31 -21.74
N GLU A 39 -5.54 -12.41 -22.12
CA GLU A 39 -4.45 -11.84 -21.34
C GLU A 39 -4.64 -10.31 -21.25
N SER A 40 -4.37 -9.73 -20.08
CA SER A 40 -4.58 -8.30 -19.85
C SER A 40 -3.36 -7.67 -19.17
N PHE A 41 -3.06 -6.43 -19.57
CA PHE A 41 -2.09 -5.54 -18.96
C PHE A 41 -2.87 -4.31 -18.50
N MET A 42 -2.80 -3.99 -17.21
CA MET A 42 -3.48 -2.85 -16.62
C MET A 42 -2.48 -1.70 -16.48
N LEU A 43 -2.90 -0.50 -16.90
CA LEU A 43 -2.20 0.75 -16.64
C LEU A 43 -3.06 1.57 -15.69
N ASP A 44 -2.50 2.01 -14.58
CA ASP A 44 -3.19 2.96 -13.71
C ASP A 44 -3.13 4.39 -14.28
N SER A 45 -3.87 5.31 -13.67
CA SER A 45 -3.95 6.69 -14.17
C SER A 45 -2.62 7.44 -14.09
N LEU A 46 -1.78 7.15 -13.10
CA LEU A 46 -0.47 7.80 -12.94
C LEU A 46 0.51 7.29 -13.99
N GLU A 47 0.55 5.98 -14.20
CA GLU A 47 1.36 5.36 -15.24
C GLU A 47 0.93 5.87 -16.62
N LEU A 48 -0.38 5.89 -16.91
CA LEU A 48 -0.90 6.40 -18.17
C LEU A 48 -0.53 7.88 -18.40
N ASP A 49 -0.67 8.75 -17.39
CA ASP A 49 -0.30 10.16 -17.49
C ASP A 49 1.18 10.36 -17.78
N SER A 50 2.05 9.50 -17.19
CA SER A 50 3.50 9.54 -17.45
C SER A 50 3.89 9.11 -18.88
N LEU A 51 3.05 8.32 -19.56
CA LEU A 51 3.31 7.74 -20.88
C LEU A 51 2.77 8.60 -22.03
N LEU A 52 1.69 9.34 -21.77
CA LEU A 52 1.02 10.16 -22.76
C LEU A 52 1.78 11.48 -22.98
N THR A 53 1.85 11.89 -24.24
CA THR A 53 2.35 13.22 -24.62
C THR A 53 1.19 14.09 -25.08
N ASN A 54 1.32 15.41 -24.92
CA ASN A 54 0.35 16.34 -25.48
C ASN A 54 0.37 16.24 -27.02
N GLY A 55 -0.78 15.84 -27.60
CA GLY A 55 -0.95 15.66 -29.04
C GLY A 55 -1.17 14.20 -29.43
N GLU A 56 -0.64 13.81 -30.59
CA GLU A 56 -0.82 12.46 -31.14
C GLU A 56 0.04 11.44 -30.39
N ASN A 57 -0.62 10.37 -29.91
CA ASN A 57 0.03 9.23 -29.26
C ASN A 57 -0.12 8.00 -30.15
N VAL A 58 0.96 7.23 -30.31
CA VAL A 58 0.95 5.99 -31.11
C VAL A 58 0.99 4.78 -30.19
N PHE A 59 -0.08 3.97 -30.25
CA PHE A 59 -0.13 2.63 -29.68
C PHE A 59 0.33 1.61 -30.73
N ALA A 60 1.27 0.74 -30.37
CA ALA A 60 1.82 -0.28 -31.25
C ALA A 60 1.80 -1.64 -30.55
N VAL A 61 1.43 -2.68 -31.30
CA VAL A 61 1.44 -4.07 -30.85
C VAL A 61 2.37 -4.86 -31.75
N GLN A 62 3.30 -5.60 -31.15
CA GLN A 62 4.24 -6.48 -31.84
C GLN A 62 3.88 -7.93 -31.54
N ILE A 63 3.73 -8.74 -32.59
CA ILE A 63 3.34 -10.15 -32.49
C ILE A 63 4.48 -10.99 -33.03
N HIS A 64 4.81 -12.05 -32.31
CA HIS A 64 5.85 -12.99 -32.68
C HIS A 64 5.25 -14.37 -32.93
N ASN A 65 5.83 -15.07 -33.88
CA ASN A 65 5.51 -16.48 -34.10
C ASN A 65 6.42 -17.35 -33.22
N VAL A 66 5.94 -18.54 -32.83
CA VAL A 66 6.72 -19.50 -32.04
C VAL A 66 7.95 -20.03 -32.77
N GLY A 67 7.94 -19.99 -34.11
CA GLY A 67 9.04 -20.49 -34.90
C GLY A 67 8.94 -20.13 -36.37
N ILE A 68 10.09 -20.13 -37.04
CA ILE A 68 10.23 -19.81 -38.47
C ILE A 68 9.45 -20.71 -39.43
N ASN A 69 9.02 -21.89 -38.96
CA ASN A 69 8.25 -22.86 -39.73
C ASN A 69 6.76 -22.88 -39.33
N SER A 70 6.36 -22.10 -38.32
CA SER A 70 4.95 -21.99 -37.95
C SER A 70 4.24 -21.10 -38.97
N SER A 71 3.10 -21.58 -39.46
CA SER A 71 2.23 -20.84 -40.37
C SER A 71 1.04 -20.19 -39.66
N ASP A 72 0.83 -20.50 -38.37
CA ASP A 72 -0.29 -19.99 -37.60
C ASP A 72 0.17 -18.79 -36.78
N MET A 73 -0.44 -17.65 -37.04
CA MET A 73 -0.22 -16.42 -36.31
C MET A 73 -1.50 -15.60 -36.37
N SER A 74 -2.23 -15.60 -35.27
CA SER A 74 -3.45 -14.82 -35.10
C SER A 74 -3.40 -14.11 -33.75
N GLY A 75 -4.05 -12.95 -33.68
CA GLY A 75 -4.10 -12.16 -32.46
C GLY A 75 -5.26 -11.18 -32.53
N ASN A 76 -6.04 -11.12 -31.45
CA ASN A 76 -7.08 -10.11 -31.23
C ASN A 76 -6.64 -9.24 -30.07
N PHE A 77 -6.61 -7.94 -30.28
CA PHE A 77 -6.17 -6.96 -29.29
C PHE A 77 -7.30 -6.02 -28.94
N TYR A 78 -7.37 -5.68 -27.68
CA TYR A 78 -8.37 -4.78 -27.15
C TYR A 78 -7.64 -3.71 -26.33
N LEU A 79 -7.92 -2.45 -26.65
CA LEU A 79 -7.52 -1.32 -25.85
C LEU A 79 -8.80 -0.73 -25.26
N SER A 80 -8.83 -0.59 -23.95
CA SER A 80 -9.98 -0.06 -23.22
C SER A 80 -9.49 1.00 -22.25
N PHE A 81 -10.19 2.13 -22.19
CA PHE A 81 -9.89 3.24 -21.31
C PHE A 81 -11.20 3.87 -20.82
N GLY A 82 -11.18 4.44 -19.63
CA GLY A 82 -12.22 5.35 -19.19
C GLY A 82 -12.09 6.68 -19.92
N ILE A 83 -13.22 7.27 -20.28
CA ILE A 83 -13.31 8.65 -20.77
C ILE A 83 -13.77 9.55 -19.62
N THR A 84 -13.23 10.77 -19.56
CA THR A 84 -13.55 11.75 -18.51
C THR A 84 -14.57 12.81 -18.96
N ASP A 85 -15.04 12.72 -20.20
CA ASP A 85 -16.04 13.61 -20.77
C ASP A 85 -17.41 12.93 -20.96
N ASP A 86 -18.42 13.73 -21.29
CA ASP A 86 -19.77 13.24 -21.57
C ASP A 86 -19.91 12.64 -22.99
N SER A 87 -18.82 12.17 -23.60
CA SER A 87 -18.90 11.60 -24.94
C SER A 87 -19.61 10.24 -24.92
N GLU A 88 -20.61 10.08 -25.78
CA GLU A 88 -21.38 8.83 -25.87
C GLU A 88 -20.84 7.87 -26.94
N PHE A 89 -19.65 8.14 -27.48
CA PHE A 89 -19.08 7.37 -28.59
C PHE A 89 -18.22 6.20 -28.08
N TYR A 90 -18.84 5.29 -27.35
CA TYR A 90 -18.20 4.05 -26.89
C TYR A 90 -19.14 2.85 -27.09
N GLU A 91 -18.55 1.68 -27.30
CA GLU A 91 -19.29 0.43 -27.36
C GLU A 91 -19.52 -0.11 -25.93
N THR A 92 -20.58 -0.90 -25.74
CA THR A 92 -20.74 -1.63 -24.49
C THR A 92 -19.54 -2.56 -24.30
N PRO A 93 -18.84 -2.52 -23.14
CA PRO A 93 -17.71 -3.39 -22.93
C PRO A 93 -18.11 -4.87 -23.07
N PRO A 94 -17.23 -5.70 -23.64
CA PRO A 94 -17.50 -7.12 -23.77
C PRO A 94 -17.66 -7.79 -22.40
N TRP A 95 -18.35 -8.93 -22.33
CA TRP A 95 -18.65 -9.61 -21.05
C TRP A 95 -17.41 -10.01 -20.22
N TRP A 96 -16.26 -10.15 -20.88
CA TRP A 96 -14.97 -10.48 -20.27
C TRP A 96 -14.15 -9.24 -19.91
N PHE A 97 -14.63 -8.04 -20.24
CA PHE A 97 -14.00 -6.80 -19.81
C PHE A 97 -14.10 -6.68 -18.30
N GLN A 98 -12.96 -6.39 -17.68
CA GLN A 98 -12.89 -6.07 -16.27
C GLN A 98 -12.65 -4.57 -16.16
N GLU A 99 -13.62 -3.86 -15.59
CA GLU A 99 -13.48 -2.45 -15.28
C GLU A 99 -12.24 -2.23 -14.37
N PRO A 100 -11.42 -1.20 -14.64
CA PRO A 100 -10.37 -0.80 -13.72
C PRO A 100 -10.96 -0.57 -12.32
N ILE A 101 -10.25 -1.01 -11.28
CA ILE A 101 -10.66 -0.72 -9.91
C ILE A 101 -10.47 0.79 -9.71
N ILE A 102 -11.56 1.53 -9.67
CA ILE A 102 -11.56 2.91 -9.23
C ILE A 102 -11.54 2.86 -7.70
N LEU A 103 -10.43 3.25 -7.10
CA LEU A 103 -10.34 3.50 -5.65
C LEU A 103 -11.02 4.85 -5.37
N ASP A 104 -12.35 4.86 -5.43
CA ASP A 104 -13.17 6.04 -5.14
C ASP A 104 -13.52 6.07 -3.65
N GLY A 105 -12.57 6.58 -2.87
CA GLY A 105 -12.69 6.72 -1.43
C GLY A 105 -12.56 5.41 -0.63
N PHE A 106 -12.32 5.57 0.67
CA PHE A 106 -12.00 4.49 1.60
C PHE A 106 -12.89 4.59 2.84
N ASN A 107 -13.41 3.44 3.27
CA ASN A 107 -14.19 3.33 4.52
C ASN A 107 -13.32 3.22 5.78
N LEU A 108 -11.99 3.21 5.59
CA LEU A 108 -11.00 3.20 6.64
C LEU A 108 -10.25 4.54 6.60
N PRO A 109 -9.73 5.01 7.74
CA PRO A 109 -8.83 6.16 7.76
C PRO A 109 -7.65 5.96 6.82
N ILE A 110 -7.22 7.02 6.17
CA ILE A 110 -6.06 7.02 5.27
C ILE A 110 -4.88 7.65 6.01
N ILE A 111 -3.74 6.98 5.98
CA ILE A 111 -2.46 7.52 6.44
C ILE A 111 -1.59 7.73 5.21
N LEU A 112 -1.13 8.96 5.02
CA LEU A 112 -0.20 9.35 3.96
C LEU A 112 1.15 9.64 4.60
N ILE A 113 2.22 9.02 4.10
CA ILE A 113 3.59 9.24 4.57
C ILE A 113 4.46 9.63 3.39
N ASP A 114 5.21 10.72 3.53
CA ASP A 114 6.23 11.14 2.57
C ASP A 114 7.61 11.15 3.24
N THR A 115 8.51 10.30 2.74
CA THR A 115 9.91 10.19 3.17
C THR A 115 10.86 11.04 2.31
N TYR A 116 10.31 11.89 1.45
CA TYR A 116 11.04 12.75 0.51
C TYR A 116 11.96 11.96 -0.42
N GLY A 117 11.50 10.76 -0.81
CA GLY A 117 12.24 9.81 -1.65
C GLY A 117 13.32 9.00 -0.93
N ALA A 118 13.46 9.11 0.40
CA ALA A 118 14.41 8.31 1.16
C ALA A 118 13.90 6.87 1.40
N GLU A 119 14.79 5.89 1.29
CA GLU A 119 14.50 4.51 1.68
C GLU A 119 14.43 4.38 3.21
N ILE A 120 13.41 3.67 3.71
CA ILE A 120 13.22 3.45 5.15
C ILE A 120 14.11 2.29 5.63
N PRO A 121 15.14 2.54 6.47
CA PRO A 121 16.03 1.49 6.99
C PRO A 121 15.39 0.72 8.16
N ASP A 122 16.08 -0.30 8.70
CA ASP A 122 15.67 -0.95 9.97
C ASP A 122 15.97 -0.08 11.20
N GLU A 123 17.14 0.55 11.17
CA GLU A 123 17.62 1.54 12.14
C GLU A 123 18.75 2.35 11.44
N PRO A 124 18.91 3.65 11.71
CA PRO A 124 18.08 4.51 12.56
C PRO A 124 16.81 5.03 11.87
N ARG A 125 15.87 5.58 12.65
CA ARG A 125 14.73 6.31 12.09
C ARG A 125 15.19 7.47 11.21
N ILE A 126 14.45 7.68 10.13
CA ILE A 126 14.61 8.83 9.23
C ILE A 126 13.43 9.80 9.37
N PRO A 127 13.63 11.11 9.15
CA PRO A 127 12.53 12.07 9.11
C PRO A 127 11.56 11.79 7.96
N ALA A 128 10.27 12.02 8.19
CA ALA A 128 9.20 11.98 7.19
C ALA A 128 8.06 12.94 7.60
N SER A 129 7.14 13.23 6.69
CA SER A 129 5.85 13.84 7.05
C SER A 129 4.76 12.78 7.07
N MET A 130 3.73 13.00 7.89
CA MET A 130 2.55 12.15 7.93
C MET A 130 1.29 12.98 8.03
N GLY A 131 0.31 12.64 7.20
CA GLY A 131 -1.07 13.14 7.27
C GLY A 131 -2.05 12.01 7.52
N ILE A 132 -3.13 12.28 8.27
CA ILE A 132 -4.22 11.33 8.51
C ILE A 132 -5.56 11.96 8.16
N ILE A 133 -6.33 11.22 7.35
CA ILE A 133 -7.69 11.56 6.91
C ILE A 133 -8.66 10.56 7.56
N ASN A 134 -9.59 11.07 8.35
CA ASN A 134 -10.64 10.31 9.02
C ASN A 134 -11.93 11.14 9.15
N ASN A 135 -12.68 11.25 8.05
CA ASN A 135 -13.91 12.02 7.97
C ASN A 135 -15.04 11.40 8.81
N GLU A 136 -15.83 12.27 9.44
CA GLU A 136 -17.04 11.86 10.18
C GLU A 136 -18.10 11.19 9.29
N SER A 137 -18.06 11.41 7.97
CA SER A 137 -18.92 10.74 6.99
C SER A 137 -18.67 9.22 6.92
N GLY A 138 -17.51 8.76 7.37
CA GLY A 138 -17.03 7.39 7.25
C GLY A 138 -16.39 7.07 5.88
N VAL A 139 -16.38 8.01 4.94
CA VAL A 139 -15.73 7.87 3.62
C VAL A 139 -14.63 8.90 3.49
N ASN A 140 -13.44 8.45 3.11
CA ASN A 140 -12.21 9.25 3.04
C ASN A 140 -11.67 9.25 1.62
N TYR A 141 -11.28 10.41 1.09
CA TYR A 141 -10.63 10.54 -0.21
C TYR A 141 -9.17 10.95 -0.02
N ILE A 142 -8.30 10.59 -0.96
CA ILE A 142 -6.84 10.85 -0.84
C ILE A 142 -6.51 12.35 -0.88
N ASP A 143 -7.37 13.14 -1.53
CA ASP A 143 -7.26 14.58 -1.72
C ASP A 143 -8.03 15.38 -0.65
N ASP A 144 -8.66 14.71 0.31
CA ASP A 144 -9.27 15.38 1.46
C ASP A 144 -8.20 16.05 2.34
N PRO A 145 -8.55 17.16 3.02
CA PRO A 145 -7.65 17.77 3.99
C PRO A 145 -7.39 16.83 5.17
N PHE A 146 -6.16 16.79 5.65
CA PHE A 146 -5.79 16.10 6.88
C PHE A 146 -6.58 16.69 8.06
N ASN A 147 -7.21 15.81 8.85
CA ASN A 147 -8.15 16.22 9.89
C ASN A 147 -7.96 15.52 11.24
N ASP A 148 -7.21 14.41 11.28
CA ASP A 148 -6.87 13.70 12.52
C ASP A 148 -5.43 14.02 12.96
N PHE A 149 -4.48 14.05 12.01
CA PHE A 149 -3.10 14.45 12.25
C PHE A 149 -2.45 15.02 10.99
N ASP A 150 -1.61 16.03 11.15
CA ASP A 150 -0.74 16.61 10.13
C ASP A 150 0.54 17.10 10.81
N GLY A 151 1.68 16.48 10.52
CA GLY A 151 2.93 16.88 11.14
C GLY A 151 4.13 15.98 10.83
N PRO A 152 5.31 16.37 11.37
CA PRO A 152 6.53 15.61 11.18
C PRO A 152 6.54 14.33 12.03
N ILE A 153 7.17 13.30 11.47
CA ILE A 153 7.44 12.03 12.13
C ILE A 153 8.89 11.60 11.90
N THR A 154 9.34 10.61 12.65
CA THR A 154 10.50 9.79 12.29
C THR A 154 10.07 8.34 12.09
N ILE A 155 10.55 7.66 11.06
CA ILE A 155 10.08 6.32 10.67
C ILE A 155 11.25 5.37 10.40
N GLU A 156 11.06 4.10 10.76
CA GLU A 156 11.94 2.98 10.42
C GLU A 156 11.11 1.70 10.20
N ARG A 157 11.73 0.68 9.61
CA ARG A 157 11.14 -0.66 9.53
C ARG A 157 11.05 -1.26 10.93
N ARG A 158 10.18 -2.26 11.06
CA ARG A 158 9.95 -2.97 12.31
C ARG A 158 10.00 -4.47 12.11
N GLY A 159 10.42 -5.17 13.16
CA GLY A 159 10.30 -6.61 13.28
C GLY A 159 11.65 -7.28 13.15
N ASN A 160 11.69 -8.51 12.65
CA ASN A 160 12.96 -9.23 12.42
C ASN A 160 12.88 -10.05 11.13
N SER A 161 12.08 -11.11 11.13
CA SER A 161 11.77 -11.85 9.90
C SER A 161 10.66 -11.17 9.08
N SER A 162 9.77 -10.44 9.74
CA SER A 162 8.64 -9.75 9.10
C SER A 162 9.06 -8.57 8.23
N GLN A 163 10.20 -7.95 8.48
CA GLN A 163 10.69 -6.80 7.68
C GLN A 163 11.01 -7.20 6.23
N TRP A 164 11.33 -8.47 6.01
CA TRP A 164 11.70 -9.06 4.71
C TRP A 164 10.51 -9.67 3.95
N GLN A 165 9.28 -9.45 4.42
CA GLN A 165 8.07 -9.88 3.72
C GLN A 165 7.70 -8.88 2.63
N GLY A 166 6.89 -9.31 1.66
CA GLY A 166 6.40 -8.44 0.57
C GLY A 166 5.57 -7.24 1.04
N LYS A 167 5.13 -7.24 2.30
CA LYS A 167 4.51 -6.09 2.96
C LYS A 167 5.23 -5.78 4.27
N THR A 168 6.07 -4.76 4.25
CA THR A 168 6.95 -4.38 5.35
C THR A 168 6.17 -3.65 6.46
N PRO A 169 6.28 -4.06 7.73
CA PRO A 169 5.74 -3.29 8.86
C PRO A 169 6.71 -2.19 9.29
N TYR A 170 6.16 -1.08 9.80
CA TYR A 170 6.91 0.09 10.21
C TYR A 170 6.65 0.45 11.67
N ARG A 171 7.57 1.21 12.25
CA ARG A 171 7.36 1.94 13.51
C ARG A 171 7.70 3.40 13.26
N PHE A 172 6.95 4.30 13.87
CA PHE A 172 7.19 5.73 13.74
C PHE A 172 7.02 6.45 15.07
N GLU A 173 7.69 7.58 15.20
CA GLU A 173 7.51 8.52 16.31
C GLU A 173 7.00 9.85 15.78
N THR A 174 5.95 10.41 16.38
CA THR A 174 5.52 11.80 16.10
C THR A 174 6.43 12.76 16.84
N VAL A 175 6.85 13.81 16.13
CA VAL A 175 7.79 14.81 16.64
C VAL A 175 7.25 16.22 16.41
N ASP A 176 7.84 17.21 17.07
CA ASP A 176 7.60 18.62 16.78
C ASP A 176 8.56 19.14 15.67
N ASP A 177 8.45 20.43 15.35
CA ASP A 177 9.27 21.07 14.32
C ASP A 177 10.77 21.09 14.67
N GLU A 178 11.10 20.94 15.96
CA GLU A 178 12.47 20.80 16.47
C GLU A 178 12.99 19.35 16.47
N GLY A 179 12.13 18.38 16.17
CA GLY A 179 12.45 16.95 16.13
C GLY A 179 12.37 16.26 17.50
N GLU A 180 11.79 16.91 18.51
CA GLU A 180 11.55 16.33 19.83
C GLU A 180 10.23 15.55 19.86
N ASN A 181 10.13 14.56 20.76
CA ASN A 181 8.95 13.71 20.85
C ASN A 181 7.69 14.51 21.17
N SER A 182 6.67 14.34 20.32
CA SER A 182 5.37 15.01 20.46
C SER A 182 4.29 13.96 20.71
N ASN A 183 3.69 13.97 21.91
CA ASN A 183 2.59 13.09 22.24
C ASN A 183 1.29 13.61 21.63
N VAL A 184 0.69 12.84 20.74
CA VAL A 184 -0.54 13.20 20.02
C VAL A 184 -1.58 12.10 20.11
N GLU A 185 -2.85 12.45 20.07
CA GLU A 185 -3.93 11.46 19.90
C GLU A 185 -4.03 11.11 18.42
N LEU A 186 -4.05 9.82 18.09
CA LEU A 186 -4.28 9.35 16.72
C LEU A 186 -5.54 8.48 16.69
N LEU A 187 -6.50 8.83 15.84
CA LEU A 187 -7.73 8.05 15.60
C LEU A 187 -8.50 7.69 16.89
N GLY A 188 -8.52 8.63 17.84
CA GLY A 188 -9.16 8.50 19.15
C GLY A 188 -8.45 7.57 20.14
N MET A 189 -7.19 7.20 19.88
CA MET A 189 -6.34 6.51 20.86
C MET A 189 -5.66 7.53 21.79
N PRO A 190 -5.39 7.18 23.07
CA PRO A 190 -4.75 8.08 24.01
C PRO A 190 -3.42 8.66 23.51
N ALA A 191 -3.15 9.91 23.90
CA ALA A 191 -2.03 10.67 23.40
C ALA A 191 -0.70 9.98 23.62
N GLU A 192 0.10 9.87 22.55
CA GLU A 192 1.40 9.24 22.58
C GLU A 192 2.27 9.62 21.37
N ASN A 193 3.58 9.40 21.48
CA ASN A 193 4.51 9.65 20.40
C ASN A 193 4.96 8.39 19.65
N ASP A 194 4.90 7.18 20.22
CA ASP A 194 5.50 5.98 19.62
C ASP A 194 4.43 4.97 19.14
N TRP A 195 4.42 4.72 17.83
CA TRP A 195 3.35 4.05 17.11
C TRP A 195 3.88 2.96 16.16
N VAL A 196 3.00 2.03 15.81
CA VAL A 196 3.34 0.90 14.93
C VAL A 196 2.33 0.81 13.78
N LEU A 197 2.84 0.67 12.56
CA LEU A 197 2.09 0.25 11.39
C LEU A 197 2.34 -1.24 11.17
N TYR A 198 1.45 -2.07 11.72
CA TYR A 198 1.53 -3.51 11.56
C TYR A 198 0.95 -3.95 10.22
N ALA A 199 1.73 -4.75 9.49
CA ALA A 199 1.32 -5.41 8.26
C ALA A 199 0.93 -6.87 8.54
N PRO A 200 -0.36 -7.25 8.49
CA PRO A 200 -0.81 -8.62 8.69
C PRO A 200 -0.53 -9.55 7.48
N TRP A 201 0.70 -9.55 6.94
CA TRP A 201 1.05 -10.26 5.71
C TRP A 201 0.79 -11.78 5.75
N GLN A 202 1.16 -12.42 6.86
CA GLN A 202 0.96 -13.86 7.07
C GLN A 202 -0.47 -14.18 7.51
N ASP A 203 -1.16 -13.22 8.13
CA ASP A 203 -2.54 -13.37 8.57
C ASP A 203 -3.50 -13.04 7.42
N LYS A 204 -3.86 -14.06 6.64
CA LYS A 204 -4.82 -13.91 5.52
C LYS A 204 -6.23 -13.47 5.94
N THR A 205 -6.54 -13.52 7.23
CA THR A 205 -7.81 -13.00 7.75
C THR A 205 -7.71 -11.55 8.23
N MET A 206 -6.50 -11.03 8.41
CA MET A 206 -6.18 -9.70 8.95
C MET A 206 -6.72 -9.40 10.37
N ILE A 207 -7.39 -10.34 11.04
CA ILE A 207 -8.11 -10.09 12.30
C ILE A 207 -7.44 -10.68 13.53
N ARG A 208 -6.47 -11.58 13.44
CA ARG A 208 -6.05 -12.38 14.62
C ARG A 208 -5.50 -11.53 15.76
N ASN A 209 -4.60 -10.60 15.45
CA ASN A 209 -4.04 -9.69 16.46
C ASN A 209 -5.10 -8.71 16.96
N VAL A 210 -5.82 -8.06 16.04
CA VAL A 210 -6.84 -7.06 16.36
C VAL A 210 -7.92 -7.65 17.27
N LEU A 211 -8.47 -8.81 16.89
CA LEU A 211 -9.50 -9.52 17.66
C LEU A 211 -9.00 -9.89 19.06
N THR A 212 -7.77 -10.38 19.18
CA THR A 212 -7.22 -10.80 20.48
C THR A 212 -6.98 -9.59 21.38
N TYR A 213 -6.46 -8.49 20.85
CA TYR A 213 -6.25 -7.26 21.62
C TYR A 213 -7.57 -6.60 22.02
N GLN A 214 -8.53 -6.56 21.10
CA GLN A 214 -9.87 -6.06 21.39
C GLN A 214 -10.52 -6.88 22.52
N LEU A 215 -10.48 -8.22 22.45
CA LEU A 215 -11.02 -9.08 23.49
C LEU A 215 -10.36 -8.83 24.85
N SER A 216 -9.03 -8.67 24.90
CA SER A 216 -8.32 -8.33 26.14
C SER A 216 -8.82 -7.00 26.73
N ASN A 217 -8.94 -5.97 25.89
CA ASN A 217 -9.41 -4.65 26.30
C ASN A 217 -10.86 -4.70 26.80
N GLU A 218 -11.74 -5.46 26.14
CA GLU A 218 -13.12 -5.68 26.58
C GLU A 218 -13.20 -6.45 27.91
N MET A 219 -12.21 -7.28 28.22
CA MET A 219 -12.05 -7.92 29.53
C MET A 219 -11.45 -7.01 30.61
N GLY A 220 -11.21 -5.73 30.30
CA GLY A 220 -10.60 -4.76 31.22
C GLY A 220 -9.10 -4.95 31.42
N ARG A 221 -8.42 -5.64 30.48
CA ARG A 221 -6.97 -5.84 30.51
C ARG A 221 -6.33 -5.14 29.33
N TYR A 222 -5.42 -4.21 29.61
CA TYR A 222 -4.72 -3.50 28.57
C TYR A 222 -4.07 -4.45 27.56
N ALA A 223 -4.40 -4.22 26.30
CA ALA A 223 -3.66 -4.65 25.12
C ALA A 223 -3.62 -3.48 24.14
N SER A 224 -2.62 -3.43 23.26
CA SER A 224 -2.49 -2.34 22.28
C SER A 224 -3.81 -2.11 21.55
N ARG A 225 -4.34 -0.89 21.69
CA ARG A 225 -5.48 -0.43 20.89
C ARG A 225 -5.05 -0.40 19.43
N SER A 226 -5.99 -0.70 18.55
CA SER A 226 -5.72 -0.85 17.12
C SER A 226 -6.82 -0.22 16.27
N ARG A 227 -6.41 0.23 15.09
CA ARG A 227 -7.26 0.76 14.01
C ARG A 227 -6.78 0.23 12.68
N TYR A 228 -7.69 -0.26 11.84
CA TYR A 228 -7.37 -0.54 10.45
C TYR A 228 -7.26 0.77 9.69
N VAL A 229 -6.27 0.88 8.82
CA VAL A 229 -5.96 2.08 8.03
C VAL A 229 -5.51 1.70 6.63
N GLU A 230 -5.74 2.59 5.68
CA GLU A 230 -5.16 2.51 4.34
C GLU A 230 -3.86 3.30 4.33
N LEU A 231 -2.77 2.68 3.88
CA LEU A 231 -1.46 3.34 3.88
C LEU A 231 -1.07 3.74 2.46
N TYR A 232 -0.72 5.01 2.29
CA TYR A 232 0.04 5.53 1.16
C TYR A 232 1.44 5.92 1.65
N LEU A 233 2.46 5.48 0.92
CA LEU A 233 3.85 5.79 1.22
C LEU A 233 4.54 6.27 -0.06
N ASN A 234 4.94 7.55 -0.07
CA ASN A 234 5.47 8.27 -1.24
C ASN A 234 4.50 8.16 -2.43
N ASP A 235 3.24 8.55 -2.21
CA ASP A 235 2.13 8.47 -3.16
C ASP A 235 1.77 7.07 -3.68
N GLU A 236 2.46 6.03 -3.23
CA GLU A 236 2.18 4.64 -3.60
C GLU A 236 1.29 3.95 -2.55
N TYR A 237 0.17 3.40 -2.99
CA TYR A 237 -0.72 2.64 -2.12
C TYR A 237 -0.07 1.33 -1.65
N ARG A 238 -0.01 1.13 -0.34
CA ARG A 238 0.55 -0.06 0.32
C ARG A 238 -0.51 -1.03 0.84
N GLY A 239 -1.80 -0.75 0.63
CA GLY A 239 -2.91 -1.55 1.13
C GLY A 239 -3.20 -1.35 2.63
N ILE A 240 -4.10 -2.17 3.16
CA ILE A 240 -4.54 -2.12 4.57
C ILE A 240 -3.42 -2.44 5.57
N TYR A 241 -3.16 -1.54 6.50
CA TYR A 241 -2.33 -1.74 7.70
C TYR A 241 -3.18 -1.69 8.96
N VAL A 242 -2.57 -2.05 10.09
CA VAL A 242 -3.15 -1.84 11.43
C VAL A 242 -2.26 -0.84 12.17
N LEU A 243 -2.78 0.36 12.43
CA LEU A 243 -2.18 1.29 13.37
C LEU A 243 -2.34 0.74 14.78
N MET A 244 -1.26 0.72 15.55
CA MET A 244 -1.23 0.17 16.90
C MET A 244 -0.40 1.03 17.84
N GLU A 245 -0.83 1.09 19.10
CA GLU A 245 -0.02 1.57 20.20
C GLU A 245 1.23 0.68 20.38
N LYS A 246 2.42 1.29 20.51
CA LYS A 246 3.58 0.54 20.98
C LYS A 246 3.46 0.29 22.48
N ILE A 247 3.61 -0.97 22.89
CA ILE A 247 3.62 -1.32 24.31
C ILE A 247 4.80 -0.61 24.98
N LYS A 248 4.49 0.29 25.92
CA LYS A 248 5.45 0.97 26.78
C LYS A 248 4.83 1.27 28.14
N ARG A 249 5.68 1.67 29.10
CA ARG A 249 5.23 2.16 30.40
C ARG A 249 4.58 3.52 30.21
N ASP A 250 3.30 3.61 30.54
CA ASP A 250 2.48 4.82 30.50
C ASP A 250 1.16 4.53 31.21
N GLY A 251 0.54 5.54 31.84
CA GLY A 251 -0.71 5.37 32.59
C GLY A 251 -1.90 4.92 31.74
N ASN A 252 -1.87 5.19 30.43
CA ASN A 252 -2.89 4.72 29.47
C ASN A 252 -2.51 3.41 28.77
N ARG A 253 -1.33 2.85 29.09
CA ARG A 253 -0.78 1.61 28.53
C ARG A 253 -0.42 0.62 29.66
N VAL A 254 0.86 0.29 29.82
CA VAL A 254 1.32 -0.52 30.95
C VAL A 254 1.57 0.41 32.13
N ASP A 255 0.56 0.52 33.00
CA ASP A 255 0.61 1.38 34.19
C ASP A 255 1.49 0.75 35.27
N ILE A 256 2.80 0.91 35.09
CA ILE A 256 3.82 0.52 36.06
C ILE A 256 4.84 1.64 36.22
N SER A 257 5.25 1.87 37.45
CA SER A 257 6.25 2.85 37.81
C SER A 257 7.64 2.45 37.31
N LYS A 258 8.47 3.45 37.02
CA LYS A 258 9.87 3.22 36.69
C LYS A 258 10.65 2.94 37.97
N LEU A 259 11.20 1.73 38.06
CA LEU A 259 12.16 1.36 39.09
C LEU A 259 13.46 2.15 38.97
N ASN A 260 13.85 2.82 40.06
CA ASN A 260 15.15 3.48 40.23
C ASN A 260 16.15 2.53 40.92
N PRO A 261 17.47 2.68 40.70
CA PRO A 261 18.48 1.75 41.23
C PRO A 261 18.51 1.62 42.78
N ASP A 262 17.98 2.61 43.49
CA ASP A 262 17.88 2.68 44.95
C ASP A 262 16.57 2.10 45.51
N GLU A 263 15.61 1.78 44.64
CA GLU A 263 14.33 1.15 44.97
C GLU A 263 14.49 -0.38 45.06
N ILE A 264 15.03 -0.86 46.18
CA ILE A 264 15.42 -2.28 46.38
C ILE A 264 14.59 -3.05 47.43
N THR A 265 13.61 -2.43 48.08
CA THR A 265 12.78 -3.09 49.11
C THR A 265 11.36 -2.50 49.14
N GLY A 266 10.43 -3.24 49.74
CA GLY A 266 9.08 -2.73 50.04
C GLY A 266 8.18 -2.56 48.82
N ASP A 267 7.28 -1.58 48.87
CA ASP A 267 6.36 -1.27 47.78
C ASP A 267 7.10 -0.73 46.54
N ASP A 268 8.30 -0.17 46.72
CA ASP A 268 9.12 0.41 45.65
C ASP A 268 9.57 -0.64 44.61
N VAL A 269 9.63 -1.93 44.96
CA VAL A 269 9.95 -3.03 44.01
C VAL A 269 8.74 -3.63 43.31
N THR A 270 7.52 -3.20 43.66
CA THR A 270 6.29 -3.78 43.11
C THR A 270 5.93 -3.16 41.76
N GLY A 271 6.47 -1.97 41.44
CA GLY A 271 6.12 -1.22 40.24
C GLY A 271 4.80 -0.46 40.35
N GLY A 272 4.23 -0.34 41.55
CA GLY A 272 2.89 0.20 41.81
C GLY A 272 1.89 -0.88 42.20
#